data_AF-A0A9C8JEJ0-F1
#
_entry.id   AF-A0A9C8JEJ0-F1
#
_cell.length_a   1.000
_cell.length_b   1.000
_cell.length_c   1.000
_cell.angle_alpha   90.00
_cell.angle_beta   90.00
_cell.angle_gamma   90.00
#
_symmetry.space_group_name_H-M   'P 1'
#
loop_
_entity.id
_entity.type
_entity.pdbx_description
1 polymer ?
#
loop_
_entity_poly.entity_id
_entity_poly.type
_entity_poly.pdbx_seq_one_letter_code
_entity_poly.pdbx_strand_id
1 'polypeptide(L)'
;MTKILQIIALLLLTNIALADSFVIKDIRVEGLQRISAGTVFNFLTVKVGDEMTDKDAKSIIRALFKSKYFNDVQVEQQDGVLVI
;
A
#
# COMPACT_ATOMS: atom_id res chain seq x y z
N MET A 1 41.84 3.98 21.40
CA MET A 1 41.42 4.92 20.32
C MET A 1 40.91 4.21 19.07
N THR A 2 41.57 3.14 18.59
CA THR A 2 41.15 2.36 17.40
C THR A 2 39.77 1.70 17.51
N LYS A 3 39.38 1.23 18.70
CA LYS A 3 38.05 0.64 18.95
C LYS A 3 36.89 1.62 18.74
N ILE A 4 37.09 2.89 19.11
CA ILE A 4 36.08 3.95 18.95
C ILE A 4 35.89 4.26 17.46
N LEU A 5 36.98 4.25 16.68
CA LEU A 5 36.94 4.44 15.24
C LEU A 5 36.17 3.31 14.52
N GLN A 6 36.30 2.06 14.98
CA GLN A 6 35.56 0.92 14.44
C GLN A 6 34.05 0.99 14.71
N ILE A 7 33.64 1.49 15.88
CA ILE A 7 32.21 1.64 16.22
C ILE A 7 31.55 2.73 15.38
N ILE A 8 32.26 3.86 15.15
CA ILE A 8 31.77 4.95 14.30
C ILE A 8 31.63 4.48 12.84
N ALA A 9 32.60 3.70 12.33
CA ALA A 9 32.53 3.14 10.99
C ALA A 9 31.35 2.17 10.80
N LEU A 10 30.99 1.41 11.84
CA LEU A 10 29.84 0.49 11.79
C LEU A 10 28.49 1.23 11.84
N LEU A 11 28.41 2.37 12.53
CA LEU A 11 27.20 3.19 12.60
C LEU A 11 26.83 3.87 11.27
N LEU A 12 27.81 4.07 10.39
CA LEU A 12 27.63 4.72 9.08
C LEU A 12 27.01 3.80 8.01
N LEU A 13 26.83 2.51 8.28
CA LEU A 13 26.28 1.52 7.34
C LEU A 13 24.75 1.36 7.44
N THR A 14 24.05 2.31 8.06
CA THR A 14 22.59 2.24 8.17
C THR A 14 21.95 2.59 6.83
N ASN A 15 21.26 1.60 6.23
CA ASN A 15 20.48 1.82 5.01
C ASN A 15 19.13 2.41 5.39
N ILE A 16 18.78 3.55 4.79
CA ILE A 16 17.45 4.15 4.91
C ILE A 16 16.54 3.41 3.92
N ALA A 17 15.58 2.64 4.42
CA ALA A 17 14.53 2.09 3.59
C ALA A 17 13.53 3.21 3.26
N LEU A 18 13.45 3.60 1.99
CA LEU A 18 12.39 4.47 1.49
C LEU A 18 11.17 3.59 1.22
N ALA A 19 10.03 3.95 1.82
CA ALA A 19 8.76 3.32 1.49
C ALA A 19 8.35 3.78 0.10
N ASP A 20 7.96 2.83 -0.76
CA ASP A 20 7.49 3.17 -2.10
C ASP A 20 6.13 3.86 -1.99
N SER A 21 5.96 4.95 -2.73
CA SER A 21 4.72 5.71 -2.79
C SER A 21 4.44 6.18 -4.21
N PHE A 22 3.16 6.32 -4.55
CA PHE A 22 2.75 6.81 -5.87
C PHE A 22 1.45 7.60 -5.80
N VAL A 23 1.28 8.53 -6.72
CA VAL A 23 0.02 9.29 -6.84
C VAL A 23 -1.00 8.48 -7.62
N ILE A 24 -2.18 8.28 -7.03
CA ILE A 24 -3.29 7.54 -7.65
C ILE A 24 -3.88 8.38 -8.77
N LYS A 25 -3.77 7.92 -10.01
CA LYS A 25 -4.37 8.59 -11.19
C LYS A 25 -5.78 8.09 -11.46
N ASP A 26 -6.04 6.82 -11.17
CA ASP A 26 -7.33 6.17 -11.35
C ASP A 26 -7.43 4.96 -10.41
N ILE A 27 -8.65 4.50 -10.12
CA ILE A 27 -8.90 3.31 -9.30
C ILE A 27 -9.80 2.36 -10.09
N ARG A 28 -9.32 1.15 -10.31
CA ARG A 28 -10.05 0.08 -11.00
C ARG A 28 -10.34 -1.05 -10.01
N VAL A 29 -11.56 -1.55 -10.07
CA VAL A 29 -11.98 -2.69 -9.26
C VAL A 29 -12.35 -3.84 -10.19
N GLU A 30 -11.72 -4.99 -10.00
CA GLU A 30 -11.89 -6.19 -10.82
C GLU A 30 -12.46 -7.36 -10.00
N GLY A 31 -12.77 -8.47 -10.66
CA GLY A 31 -13.21 -9.72 -9.99
C GLY A 31 -14.56 -9.66 -9.25
N LEU A 32 -15.31 -8.56 -9.38
CA LEU A 32 -16.61 -8.40 -8.72
C LEU A 32 -17.66 -9.37 -9.27
N GLN A 33 -18.40 -10.01 -8.37
CA GLN A 33 -19.53 -10.85 -8.73
C GLN A 33 -20.83 -10.36 -8.10
N ARG A 34 -20.99 -10.57 -6.79
CA ARG A 34 -22.23 -10.28 -6.05
C ARG A 34 -22.23 -8.89 -5.39
N ILE A 35 -21.14 -8.14 -5.51
CA ILE A 35 -20.90 -6.87 -4.84
C ILE A 35 -20.61 -5.81 -5.89
N SER A 36 -21.21 -4.63 -5.75
CA SER A 36 -20.95 -3.51 -6.65
C SER A 36 -19.62 -2.84 -6.32
N ALA A 37 -19.02 -2.19 -7.33
CA ALA A 37 -17.80 -1.41 -7.13
C ALA A 37 -18.01 -0.29 -6.09
N GLY A 38 -19.20 0.31 -6.04
CA GLY A 38 -19.57 1.33 -5.05
C GLY A 38 -19.38 0.86 -3.60
N THR A 39 -19.64 -0.42 -3.31
CA THR A 39 -19.39 -0.99 -1.99
C THR A 39 -17.89 -1.04 -1.67
N VAL A 40 -17.04 -1.40 -2.64
CA VAL A 40 -15.58 -1.42 -2.46
C VAL A 40 -15.04 -0.02 -2.17
N PHE A 41 -15.51 0.99 -2.92
CA PHE A 41 -15.11 2.39 -2.72
C PHE A 41 -15.39 2.90 -1.29
N ASN A 42 -16.45 2.41 -0.63
CA ASN A 42 -16.76 2.78 0.76
C ASN A 42 -15.74 2.26 1.79
N PHE A 43 -14.91 1.27 1.44
CA PHE A 43 -13.86 0.74 2.30
C PHE A 43 -12.48 1.34 2.01
N LEU A 44 -12.33 2.11 0.93
CA LEU A 44 -11.06 2.73 0.59
C LEU A 44 -10.83 3.98 1.43
N THR A 45 -9.65 4.08 2.04
CA THR A 45 -9.21 5.26 2.81
C THR A 45 -8.46 6.28 1.95
N VAL A 46 -8.33 6.01 0.65
CA VAL A 46 -7.60 6.80 -0.35
C VAL A 46 -8.50 7.12 -1.54
N LYS A 47 -8.17 8.19 -2.26
CA LYS A 47 -8.91 8.67 -3.43
C LYS A 47 -7.97 8.93 -4.59
N VAL A 48 -8.55 9.08 -5.78
CA VAL A 48 -7.81 9.59 -6.95
C VAL A 48 -7.21 10.96 -6.61
N GLY A 49 -5.93 11.12 -6.87
CA GLY A 49 -5.13 12.29 -6.53
C GLY A 49 -4.36 12.17 -5.21
N ASP A 50 -4.68 11.21 -4.35
CA ASP A 50 -3.94 10.97 -3.11
C ASP A 50 -2.62 10.24 -3.39
N GLU A 51 -1.67 10.41 -2.47
CA GLU A 51 -0.44 9.61 -2.43
C GLU A 51 -0.74 8.28 -1.70
N MET A 52 -0.53 7.18 -2.42
CA MET A 52 -0.71 5.82 -1.94
C MET A 52 0.60 5.30 -1.38
N THR A 53 0.56 4.71 -0.18
CA THR A 53 1.72 4.03 0.43
C THR A 53 1.43 2.55 0.68
N ASP A 54 2.47 1.76 0.90
CA ASP A 54 2.36 0.35 1.33
C ASP A 54 1.48 0.16 2.59
N LYS A 55 1.45 1.16 3.47
CA LYS A 55 0.63 1.13 4.68
C LYS A 55 -0.85 1.23 4.34
N ASP A 56 -1.19 2.06 3.36
CA ASP A 56 -2.55 2.25 2.89
C ASP A 56 -3.04 0.98 2.18
N ALA A 57 -2.19 0.33 1.38
CA ALA A 57 -2.52 -0.95 0.73
C ALA A 57 -2.89 -2.01 1.77
N LYS A 58 -2.07 -2.16 2.81
CA LYS A 58 -2.34 -3.10 3.94
C LYS A 58 -3.61 -2.74 4.69
N SER A 59 -3.94 -1.46 4.81
CA SER A 59 -5.16 -0.99 5.46
C SER A 59 -6.41 -1.38 4.65
N ILE A 60 -6.38 -1.12 3.34
CA ILE A 60 -7.45 -1.43 2.39
C ILE A 60 -7.73 -2.94 2.37
N ILE A 61 -6.69 -3.76 2.17
CA ILE A 61 -6.81 -5.23 2.18
C ILE A 61 -7.49 -5.69 3.47
N ARG A 62 -7.03 -5.20 4.62
CA ARG A 62 -7.62 -5.56 5.92
C ARG A 62 -9.08 -5.15 6.05
N ALA A 63 -9.45 -3.95 5.60
CA ALA A 63 -10.83 -3.47 5.65
C ALA A 63 -11.75 -4.33 4.78
N LEU A 64 -11.32 -4.66 3.56
CA LEU A 64 -12.06 -5.49 2.62
C LEU A 64 -12.22 -6.92 3.15
N PHE A 65 -11.17 -7.56 3.66
CA PHE A 65 -11.28 -8.88 4.29
C PHE A 65 -12.22 -8.87 5.51
N LYS A 66 -12.17 -7.82 6.34
CA LYS A 66 -13.04 -7.70 7.52
C LYS A 66 -14.53 -7.61 7.16
N SER A 67 -14.86 -7.13 5.95
CA SER A 67 -16.25 -7.07 5.46
C SER A 67 -16.87 -8.46 5.26
N LYS A 68 -16.05 -9.52 5.12
CA LYS A 68 -16.45 -10.90 4.78
C LYS A 68 -17.10 -11.07 3.40
N TYR A 69 -17.03 -10.05 2.55
CA TYR A 69 -17.49 -10.15 1.16
C TYR A 69 -16.46 -10.81 0.24
N PHE A 70 -15.19 -10.78 0.62
CA PHE A 70 -14.07 -11.22 -0.20
C PHE A 70 -13.31 -12.35 0.50
N ASN A 71 -12.99 -13.40 -0.27
CA ASN A 71 -12.14 -14.51 0.19
C ASN A 71 -10.66 -14.27 -0.13
N ASP A 72 -10.39 -13.47 -1.17
CA ASP A 72 -9.06 -13.02 -1.56
C ASP A 72 -9.15 -11.55 -2.01
N VAL A 73 -8.14 -10.75 -1.68
CA VAL A 73 -8.04 -9.34 -2.05
C VAL A 73 -6.59 -9.04 -2.36
N GLN A 74 -6.34 -8.56 -3.57
CA GLN A 74 -5.03 -8.13 -4.03
C GLN A 74 -5.11 -6.64 -4.33
N VAL A 75 -3.99 -5.94 -4.13
CA VAL A 75 -3.89 -4.52 -4.43
C VAL A 75 -2.60 -4.32 -5.19
N GLU A 76 -2.74 -3.85 -6.42
CA GLU A 76 -1.62 -3.69 -7.35
C GLU A 76 -1.61 -2.26 -7.90
N GLN A 77 -0.41 -1.82 -8.28
CA GLN A 77 -0.22 -0.57 -8.98
C GLN A 77 0.18 -0.88 -10.42
N GLN A 78 -0.52 -0.26 -11.37
CA GLN A 78 -0.22 -0.37 -12.79
C GLN A 78 -0.26 1.02 -13.43
N ASP A 79 0.91 1.57 -13.78
CA ASP A 79 1.05 2.87 -14.48
C ASP A 79 0.38 4.09 -13.78
N GLY A 80 0.18 3.99 -12.47
CA GLY A 80 -0.51 4.98 -11.62
C GLY A 80 -1.99 4.68 -11.41
N VAL A 81 -2.51 3.58 -11.96
CA VAL A 81 -3.83 3.04 -11.66
C VAL A 81 -3.70 2.09 -10.47
N LEU A 82 -4.52 2.28 -9.45
CA LEU A 82 -4.68 1.35 -8.35
C LEU A 82 -5.69 0.28 -8.76
N VAL A 83 -5.26 -0.97 -8.85
CA VAL A 83 -6.11 -2.12 -9.19
C VAL A 83 -6.39 -2.91 -7.92
N ILE A 84 -7.67 -3.19 -7.69
CA ILE A 84 -8.20 -3.89 -6.50
C ILE A 84 -9.05 -5.08 -6.95
#